data_AF-A0A7J7K3F1-F1
#
_entry.id   AF-A0A7J7K3F1-F1
#
_cell.length_a   1.000
_cell.length_b   1.000
_cell.length_c   1.000
_cell.angle_alpha   90.00
_cell.angle_beta   90.00
_cell.angle_gamma   90.00
#
_symmetry.space_group_name_H-M   'P 1'
#
loop_
_entity.id
_entity.type
_entity.pdbx_description
1 polymer ?
#
loop_
_entity_poly.entity_id
_entity_poly.type
_entity_poly.pdbx_seq_one_letter_code
_entity_poly.pdbx_strand_id
1 'polypeptide(L)'
;MGMPVYVSTTANPKAKILVYAFLDSASDHSITKDLAKRLKPRQLGRKSVEVETMVGEVQKEEVNIFGDMLIKGYYGGEVALSSAYEWNEIPNSTGEFANHTNVLQQPHLSHLASKLAPQWIYQ
;
A
#
# COMPACT_ATOMS: atom_id res chain seq x y z
N MET A 1 -4.70 -3.77 10.77
CA MET A 1 -5.86 -3.68 9.85
C MET A 1 -5.50 -2.72 8.74
N GLY A 2 -5.58 -3.13 7.47
CA GLY A 2 -5.26 -2.27 6.34
C GLY A 2 -6.39 -1.27 6.06
N MET A 3 -6.05 -0.04 5.68
CA MET A 3 -7.00 1.02 5.35
C MET A 3 -7.05 1.24 3.83
N PRO A 4 -8.24 1.35 3.22
CA PRO A 4 -8.37 1.60 1.80
C PRO A 4 -7.94 3.03 1.46
N VAL A 5 -7.01 3.16 0.52
CA VAL A 5 -6.52 4.44 0.01
C VAL A 5 -6.38 4.38 -1.51
N TYR A 6 -6.57 5.49 -2.18
CA TYR A 6 -6.21 5.64 -3.58
C TYR A 6 -4.78 6.15 -3.70
N VAL A 7 -3.99 5.55 -4.59
CA VAL A 7 -2.63 5.99 -4.88
C VAL A 7 -2.54 6.41 -6.34
N SER A 8 -1.86 7.52 -6.58
CA SER A 8 -1.57 8.06 -7.90
C SER A 8 -0.23 8.80 -7.87
N THR A 9 0.15 9.44 -8.97
CA THR A 9 1.32 10.31 -9.04
C THR A 9 0.89 11.75 -9.28
N THR A 10 1.71 12.73 -8.91
CA THR A 10 1.45 14.15 -9.19
C THR A 10 1.44 14.43 -10.70
N ALA A 11 2.18 13.63 -11.48
CA ALA A 11 2.17 13.71 -12.94
C ALA A 11 0.85 13.21 -13.55
N ASN A 12 0.17 12.26 -12.90
CA ASN A 12 -1.11 11.72 -13.35
C ASN A 12 -2.07 11.47 -12.18
N PRO A 13 -2.64 12.52 -11.57
CA PRO A 13 -3.50 12.39 -10.39
C PRO A 13 -4.84 11.72 -10.69
N LYS A 14 -5.20 11.55 -11.98
CA LYS A 14 -6.44 10.88 -12.40
C LYS A 14 -6.29 9.36 -12.44
N ALA A 15 -5.07 8.83 -12.61
CA ALA A 15 -4.80 7.39 -12.64
C ALA A 15 -4.70 6.81 -11.22
N LYS A 16 -5.84 6.83 -10.50
CA LYS A 16 -5.93 6.37 -9.12
C LYS A 16 -6.09 4.86 -9.06
N ILE A 17 -5.24 4.21 -8.27
CA ILE A 17 -5.29 2.78 -7.97
C ILE A 17 -5.74 2.61 -6.52
N LEU A 18 -6.81 1.86 -6.29
CA LEU A 18 -7.26 1.54 -4.94
C LEU A 18 -6.34 0.50 -4.32
N VAL A 19 -5.69 0.84 -3.22
CA VAL A 19 -4.80 -0.01 -2.44
C VAL A 19 -5.27 -0.14 -0.99
N TYR A 20 -4.87 -1.20 -0.29
CA TYR A 20 -4.94 -1.22 1.18
C TYR A 20 -3.56 -0.88 1.74
N ALA A 21 -3.49 0.20 2.49
CA ALA A 21 -2.27 0.63 3.17
C ALA A 21 -2.28 0.18 4.63
N PHE A 22 -1.14 -0.27 5.14
CA PHE A 22 -0.95 -0.47 6.56
C PHE A 22 -0.42 0.83 7.15
N LEU A 23 -1.06 1.29 8.22
CA LEU A 23 -0.57 2.43 8.97
C LEU A 23 0.40 1.91 10.01
N ASP A 24 1.67 2.23 9.81
CA ASP A 24 2.73 2.00 10.75
C ASP A 24 3.48 3.32 10.95
N SER A 25 3.47 3.80 12.19
CA SER A 25 4.14 5.06 12.56
C SER A 25 5.66 4.92 12.62
N ALA A 26 6.17 3.70 12.67
CA ALA A 26 7.59 3.41 12.84
C ALA A 26 8.31 3.16 11.51
N SER A 27 7.60 3.10 10.37
CA SER A 27 8.20 2.87 9.05
C SER A 27 8.11 4.07 8.13
N ASP A 28 9.14 4.21 7.29
CA ASP A 28 9.08 5.07 6.12
C ASP A 28 8.03 4.54 5.12
N HIS A 29 7.47 5.45 4.30
CA HIS A 29 6.50 5.08 3.29
C HIS A 29 7.07 4.02 2.34
N SER A 30 6.34 2.92 2.21
CA SER A 30 6.77 1.74 1.45
C SER A 30 5.69 1.32 0.48
N ILE A 31 6.10 0.94 -0.74
CA ILE A 31 5.19 0.47 -1.79
C ILE A 31 5.69 -0.83 -2.39
N THR A 32 4.77 -1.61 -2.93
CA THR A 32 5.13 -2.84 -3.65
C THR A 32 5.65 -2.52 -5.05
N LYS A 33 6.54 -3.38 -5.53
CA LYS A 33 7.06 -3.35 -6.90
C LYS A 33 5.98 -3.43 -7.97
N ASP A 34 4.88 -4.15 -7.71
CA ASP A 34 3.72 -4.18 -8.62
C ASP A 34 3.06 -2.81 -8.74
N LEU A 35 2.81 -2.16 -7.60
CA LEU A 35 2.20 -0.83 -7.58
C LEU A 35 3.10 0.20 -8.29
N ALA A 36 4.41 0.13 -8.06
CA ALA A 36 5.39 0.97 -8.74
C ALA A 36 5.36 0.78 -10.27
N LYS A 37 5.29 -0.46 -10.77
CA LYS A 37 5.19 -0.74 -12.21
C LYS A 37 3.94 -0.15 -12.86
N ARG A 38 2.82 -0.17 -12.13
CA ARG A 38 1.52 0.32 -12.61
C ARG A 38 1.45 1.84 -12.62
N LEU A 39 1.95 2.49 -11.56
CA LEU A 39 1.94 3.94 -11.41
C LEU A 39 3.05 4.65 -12.17
N LYS A 40 4.19 3.96 -12.39
CA LYS A 40 5.42 4.51 -12.96
C LYS A 40 5.81 5.86 -12.32
N PRO A 41 5.95 5.92 -10.98
CA PRO A 41 6.32 7.14 -10.28
C PRO A 41 7.75 7.56 -10.63
N ARG A 42 8.09 8.83 -10.38
CA ARG A 42 9.42 9.36 -10.65
C ARG A 42 10.45 8.67 -9.75
N GLN A 43 11.42 7.99 -10.36
CA GLN A 43 12.56 7.43 -9.63
C GLN A 43 13.51 8.55 -9.17
N LEU A 44 13.79 8.59 -7.87
CA LEU A 44 14.75 9.50 -7.25
C LEU A 44 16.15 8.91 -7.15
N GLY A 45 16.25 7.57 -7.07
CA GLY A 45 17.53 6.86 -7.01
C GLY A 45 17.39 5.45 -6.44
N ARG A 46 18.51 4.94 -5.92
CA ARG A 46 18.60 3.69 -5.16
C ARG A 46 19.31 3.93 -3.84
N LYS A 47 18.93 3.18 -2.80
CA LYS A 47 19.59 3.22 -1.49
C LYS A 47 19.75 1.80 -0.96
N SER A 48 20.89 1.55 -0.32
CA SER A 48 21.08 0.33 0.46
C SER A 48 20.41 0.52 1.82
N VAL A 49 19.45 -0.34 2.13
CA VAL A 49 18.73 -0.38 3.40
C VAL A 49 19.16 -1.64 4.15
N GLU A 50 19.46 -1.47 5.43
CA GLU A 50 19.73 -2.60 6.33
C GLU A 50 18.41 -3.13 6.86
N VAL A 51 18.18 -4.43 6.63
CA VAL A 51 16.98 -5.17 7.04
C VAL A 51 17.42 -6.21 8.05
N GLU A 52 16.95 -6.07 9.28
CA GLU A 52 17.17 -7.06 10.32
C GLU A 52 16.05 -8.09 10.29
N THR A 53 16.39 -9.35 10.06
CA THR A 53 15.42 -10.45 10.07
C THR A 53 15.14 -10.91 11.50
N MET A 54 14.05 -11.66 11.72
CA MET A 54 13.71 -12.22 13.04
C MET A 54 14.81 -13.12 13.65
N VAL A 55 15.80 -13.53 12.83
CA VAL A 55 16.95 -14.34 13.24
C VAL A 55 18.17 -13.48 13.64
N GLY A 56 18.04 -12.15 13.63
CA GLY A 56 19.11 -11.21 13.97
C GLY A 56 20.18 -11.04 12.89
N GLU A 57 19.97 -11.61 11.71
CA GLU A 57 20.86 -11.37 10.56
C GLU A 57 20.49 -10.04 9.90
N VAL A 58 21.45 -9.11 9.89
CA VAL A 58 21.35 -7.85 9.15
C VAL A 58 21.72 -8.10 7.70
N GLN A 59 20.74 -7.96 6.81
CA GLN A 59 20.93 -8.03 5.37
C GLN A 59 20.88 -6.65 4.75
N LYS A 60 21.69 -6.40 3.72
CA LYS A 60 21.66 -5.16 2.95
C LYS A 60 20.86 -5.40 1.68
N GLU A 61 19.73 -4.71 1.55
CA GLU A 61 18.92 -4.73 0.33
C GLU A 61 19.07 -3.41 -0.41
N GLU A 62 19.25 -3.47 -1.73
CA GLU A 62 19.13 -2.29 -2.58
C GLU A 62 17.67 -2.08 -2.96
N VAL A 63 17.12 -0.93 -2.56
CA VAL A 63 15.74 -0.55 -2.86
C VAL A 63 15.70 0.68 -3.75
N ASN A 64 14.73 0.73 -4.67
CA ASN A 64 14.45 1.93 -5.45
C ASN A 64 13.69 2.93 -4.57
N ILE A 65 14.00 4.22 -4.75
CA ILE A 65 13.29 5.31 -4.09
C ILE A 65 12.49 6.06 -5.14
N PHE A 66 11.21 6.25 -4.88
CA PHE A 66 10.30 7.00 -5.73
C PHE A 66 9.85 8.29 -5.05
N GLY A 67 9.65 9.34 -5.83
CA GLY A 67 9.03 10.60 -5.42
C GLY A 67 7.62 10.70 -5.96
N ASP A 68 7.06 11.91 -5.92
CA ASP A 68 5.89 12.33 -6.70
C ASP A 68 4.60 11.51 -6.51
N MET A 69 4.50 10.76 -5.43
CA MET A 69 3.33 9.97 -5.11
C MET A 69 2.26 10.79 -4.37
N LEU A 70 1.00 10.49 -4.68
CA LEU A 70 -0.18 11.05 -4.03
C LEU A 70 -1.00 9.93 -3.42
N ILE A 71 -1.36 10.07 -2.14
CA ILE A 71 -2.28 9.19 -1.44
C ILE A 71 -3.55 9.97 -1.11
N LYS A 72 -4.70 9.39 -1.44
CA LYS A 72 -6.01 9.91 -1.04
C LYS A 72 -6.75 8.87 -0.22
N GLY A 73 -7.19 9.23 0.98
CA GLY A 73 -8.04 8.34 1.78
C GLY A 73 -9.36 8.04 1.05
N TYR A 74 -9.91 6.83 1.20
CA TYR A 74 -11.13 6.44 0.48
C TYR A 74 -12.29 7.43 0.69
N TYR A 75 -12.48 7.91 1.94
CA TYR A 75 -13.44 8.96 2.31
C TYR A 75 -12.77 10.30 2.63
N GLY A 76 -11.50 10.48 2.27
CA GLY A 76 -10.63 11.51 2.84
C GLY A 76 -10.00 12.46 1.83
N GLY A 77 -9.17 13.34 2.38
CA GLY A 77 -8.31 14.26 1.63
C GLY A 77 -7.15 13.53 0.94
N GLU A 78 -6.42 14.30 0.14
CA GLU A 78 -5.26 13.87 -0.63
C GLU A 78 -3.99 14.48 -0.03
N VAL A 79 -2.93 13.69 0.05
CA VAL A 79 -1.64 14.04 0.63
C VAL A 79 -0.54 13.58 -0.32
N ALA A 80 0.46 14.44 -0.54
CA ALA A 80 1.65 14.09 -1.28
C ALA A 80 2.68 13.42 -0.36
N LEU A 81 3.27 12.33 -0.85
CA LEU A 81 4.39 11.70 -0.18
C LEU A 81 5.71 12.32 -0.63
N SER A 82 6.62 12.54 0.33
CA SER A 82 7.98 13.02 0.06
C SER A 82 8.80 11.99 -0.71
N SER A 83 8.78 10.73 -0.24
CA SER A 83 9.45 9.60 -0.86
C SER A 83 8.79 8.29 -0.45
N ALA A 84 8.86 7.29 -1.32
CA ALA A 84 8.44 5.92 -1.04
C ALA A 84 9.51 4.90 -1.47
N TYR A 85 9.73 3.88 -0.65
CA TYR A 85 10.69 2.81 -0.89
C TYR A 85 10.00 1.62 -1.57
N GLU A 86 10.65 1.07 -2.59
CA GLU A 86 10.18 -0.13 -3.29
C GLU A 86 10.57 -1.41 -2.54
N TRP A 87 9.57 -2.22 -2.20
CA TRP A 87 9.76 -3.56 -1.67
C TRP A 87 9.11 -4.61 -2.57
N ASN A 88 9.67 -5.82 -2.59
CA ASN A 88 9.10 -6.93 -3.34
C ASN A 88 7.74 -7.32 -2.77
N GLU A 89 7.66 -7.43 -1.44
CA GLU A 89 6.46 -7.74 -0.69
C GLU A 89 6.45 -6.91 0.59
N ILE A 90 5.26 -6.44 1.00
CA ILE A 90 5.06 -5.90 2.34
C ILE A 90 4.59 -7.08 3.19
N PRO A 91 5.21 -7.36 4.36
CA PRO A 91 4.81 -8.46 5.22
C PRO A 91 3.32 -8.37 5.54
N ASN A 92 2.51 -9.16 4.82
CA ASN A 92 1.09 -9.24 5.06
C ASN A 92 0.91 -10.00 6.37
N SER A 93 0.37 -9.35 7.40
CA SER A 93 -0.30 -10.09 8.46
C SER A 93 -1.39 -10.91 7.77
N THR A 94 -1.27 -12.24 7.81
CA THR A 94 -2.05 -13.29 7.12
C THR A 94 -3.55 -13.32 7.42
N GLY A 95 -4.16 -12.22 7.85
CA GLY A 95 -5.60 -12.10 7.96
C GLY A 95 -6.18 -11.66 6.62
N GLU A 96 -6.99 -12.53 6.00
CA GLU A 96 -7.91 -12.12 4.94
C GLU A 96 -8.63 -10.83 5.39
N PHE A 97 -8.35 -9.71 4.74
CA PHE A 97 -8.99 -8.45 5.09
C PHE A 97 -10.50 -8.62 4.96
N ALA A 98 -11.24 -8.23 6.02
CA ALA A 98 -12.68 -8.09 5.94
C ALA A 98 -13.02 -7.15 4.78
N ASN A 99 -13.48 -7.74 3.68
CA ASN A 99 -13.83 -7.05 2.46
C ASN A 99 -15.31 -7.31 2.16
N HIS A 100 -15.88 -6.49 1.27
CA HIS A 100 -17.30 -6.56 0.93
C HIS A 100 -17.78 -7.99 0.65
N THR A 101 -17.02 -8.79 -0.10
CA THR A 101 -17.41 -10.16 -0.49
C THR A 101 -17.29 -11.15 0.68
N ASN A 102 -16.20 -11.12 1.45
CA ASN A 102 -16.02 -12.02 2.60
C ASN A 102 -17.04 -11.72 3.70
N VAL A 103 -17.42 -10.46 3.86
CA VAL A 103 -18.42 -10.02 4.84
C VAL A 103 -19.84 -10.32 4.41
N LEU A 104 -20.14 -10.30 3.10
CA LEU A 104 -21.42 -10.80 2.57
C LEU A 104 -21.61 -12.31 2.80
N GLN A 105 -20.53 -13.09 2.86
CA GLN A 105 -20.59 -14.51 3.18
C GLN A 105 -20.88 -14.80 4.67
N GLN A 106 -20.90 -13.77 5.53
CA GLN A 106 -21.23 -13.89 6.94
C GLN A 106 -22.58 -13.22 7.23
N PRO A 107 -23.67 -13.99 7.43
CA PRO A 107 -25.04 -13.44 7.54
C PRO A 107 -25.18 -12.36 8.61
N HIS A 108 -24.48 -12.52 9.74
CA HIS A 108 -24.49 -11.60 10.87
C HIS A 108 -23.69 -10.30 10.62
N LEU A 109 -22.78 -10.28 9.64
CA LEU A 109 -21.98 -9.12 9.27
C LEU A 109 -22.42 -8.49 7.93
N SER A 110 -23.41 -9.06 7.24
CA SER A 110 -23.93 -8.57 5.96
C SER A 110 -24.30 -7.08 5.97
N HIS A 111 -24.82 -6.58 7.09
CA HIS A 111 -25.16 -5.16 7.30
C HIS A 111 -23.94 -4.22 7.32
N LEU A 112 -22.73 -4.76 7.54
CA LEU A 112 -21.46 -4.03 7.49
C LEU A 112 -20.84 -4.04 6.10
N ALA A 113 -21.30 -4.91 5.18
CA ALA A 113 -20.73 -5.00 3.84
C ALA A 113 -20.78 -3.66 3.10
N SER A 114 -21.91 -2.95 3.14
CA SER A 114 -22.08 -1.62 2.52
C SER A 114 -21.22 -0.52 3.13
N LYS A 115 -20.63 -0.76 4.30
CA LYS A 115 -19.72 0.17 5.00
C LYS A 115 -18.25 -0.12 4.72
N LEU A 116 -17.95 -1.29 4.15
CA LEU A 116 -16.59 -1.71 3.83
C LEU A 116 -16.23 -1.30 2.40
N ALA A 117 -14.95 -1.00 2.20
CA ALA A 117 -14.45 -0.73 0.87
C ALA A 117 -14.52 -1.99 -0.03
N PRO A 118 -14.75 -1.82 -1.34
CA PRO A 118 -14.81 -2.93 -2.29
C PRO A 118 -13.47 -3.66 -2.43
N GLN A 119 -13.53 -4.93 -2.82
CA GLN A 119 -12.37 -5.81 -2.93
C GLN A 119 -11.24 -5.26 -3.82
N TRP A 120 -10.01 -5.60 -3.42
CA TRP A 120 -8.91 -5.76 -4.35
C TRP A 120 -9.20 -6.92 -5.30
N ILE A 121 -9.16 -6.66 -6.60
CA ILE A 121 -9.11 -7.69 -7.62
C ILE A 121 -7.65 -7.80 -8.05
N TYR A 122 -6.99 -8.92 -7.71
CA TYR A 122 -5.81 -9.37 -8.45
C TYR A 122 -6.28 -9.68 -9.88
N GLN A 123 -5.76 -8.95 -10.86
CA GLN A 123 -5.70 -9.39 -12.25
C GLN A 123 -4.23 -9.48 -12.64
#